data_AF-A0A1G9PW66-F1
#
_entry.id   AF-A0A1G9PW66-F1
#
_cell.length_a   1.000
_cell.length_b   1.000
_cell.length_c   1.000
_cell.angle_alpha   90.00
_cell.angle_beta   90.00
_cell.angle_gamma   90.00
#
_symmetry.space_group_name_H-M   'P 1'
#
loop_
_entity.id
_entity.type
_entity.pdbx_description
1 polymer ?
#
loop_
_entity_poly.entity_id
_entity_poly.type
_entity_poly.pdbx_seq_one_letter_code
_entity_poly.pdbx_strand_id
1 'polypeptide(L)'
;MLRMSASSSASGTRPSSRADRRHRSPFPLAVFASLLRHRDLIRRTRRPKGPLRRTGRAGEPAGRPAGGSYPAVSRTVVAGVLLVAGFAVASCGGDGAKADASGKVTILYEDGAIKAKDRHAVTVVRESRVLEEVADWVGESLALPHDMVVKVTDRVPPGVTDAVTQPDGRTVYVPPAFLTRIEGVLAKVVKTVERPAVIPGTEWNADDLTALSTQFVFGHEMGHALQRQLLLANLGLEEDAADGFASFYTVNEVGPGPSLATAVLFDELAREEGELTLEGLSSDHPVTQQRVFNFLCHLEGSDPKKFDAPLVGAGYLPKSRAPLCPQAWAMLDHGWWTQLEPHFSKAYREEGDRAQQRSRDRLIAETEALGKKLDEIRRGQ
;
A
#
# COMPACT_ATOMS: atom_id res chain seq x y z
N MET A 1 0.28 -20.06 -39.68
CA MET A 1 -0.12 -19.76 -41.09
C MET A 1 -1.42 -18.95 -41.00
N LEU A 2 -1.68 -17.88 -41.75
CA LEU A 2 -0.81 -16.97 -42.55
C LEU A 2 -0.30 -15.82 -41.63
N ARG A 3 0.47 -14.78 -42.00
CA ARG A 3 1.25 -14.42 -43.22
C ARG A 3 0.61 -13.62 -44.37
N MET A 4 0.16 -12.39 -44.09
CA MET A 4 0.17 -11.22 -45.02
C MET A 4 0.73 -10.03 -44.21
N SER A 5 1.67 -9.16 -44.61
CA SER A 5 2.35 -8.79 -45.87
C SER A 5 1.52 -7.99 -46.89
N ALA A 6 1.98 -6.88 -47.48
CA ALA A 6 3.03 -5.88 -47.12
C ALA A 6 2.95 -4.70 -48.11
N SER A 7 3.27 -3.46 -47.71
CA SER A 7 3.70 -2.38 -48.62
C SER A 7 4.52 -1.31 -47.87
N SER A 8 5.14 -0.35 -48.59
CA SER A 8 6.34 0.35 -48.13
C SER A 8 6.46 1.82 -48.62
N SER A 9 7.53 2.49 -48.15
CA SER A 9 8.03 3.85 -48.49
C SER A 9 7.33 5.03 -47.79
N ALA A 10 8.00 6.15 -47.45
CA ALA A 10 9.39 6.54 -47.73
C ALA A 10 10.09 7.35 -46.59
N SER A 11 11.42 7.21 -46.52
CA SER A 11 12.46 8.13 -46.01
C SER A 11 12.12 9.40 -45.19
N GLY A 12 12.74 9.54 -44.00
CA GLY A 12 12.89 10.81 -43.27
C GLY A 12 14.10 10.81 -42.31
N THR A 13 15.05 11.72 -42.51
CA THR A 13 16.38 11.76 -41.87
C THR A 13 16.39 12.13 -40.38
N ARG A 14 17.23 11.45 -39.57
CA ARG A 14 17.72 11.97 -38.27
C ARG A 14 18.81 13.04 -38.49
N PRO A 15 19.02 13.93 -37.50
CA PRO A 15 20.33 13.96 -36.85
C PRO A 15 20.27 13.75 -35.33
N SER A 16 21.44 13.68 -34.68
CA SER A 16 21.59 13.46 -33.24
C SER A 16 22.18 14.69 -32.55
N SER A 17 21.72 14.97 -31.33
CA SER A 17 22.49 15.73 -30.33
C SER A 17 22.26 15.16 -28.93
N ARG A 18 23.18 15.43 -28.00
CA ARG A 18 23.19 14.90 -26.63
C ARG A 18 22.93 16.01 -25.60
N ALA A 19 22.20 15.63 -24.56
CA ALA A 19 22.25 16.14 -23.19
C ALA A 19 21.88 17.62 -22.92
N ASP A 20 20.97 17.82 -21.97
CA ASP A 20 21.42 18.11 -20.61
C ASP A 20 20.60 17.29 -19.58
N ARG A 21 21.10 17.17 -18.33
CA ARG A 21 20.38 16.61 -17.18
C ARG A 21 20.37 17.63 -16.04
N ARG A 22 19.26 18.38 -15.91
CA ARG A 22 18.85 19.03 -14.65
C ARG A 22 17.48 19.68 -14.77
N HIS A 23 16.48 19.12 -14.11
CA HIS A 23 15.42 19.88 -13.46
C HIS A 23 14.83 19.03 -12.30
N ARG A 24 14.66 19.66 -11.13
CA ARG A 24 13.77 19.21 -10.06
C ARG A 24 12.60 20.20 -10.03
N SER A 25 11.37 19.71 -10.06
CA SER A 25 10.18 20.32 -9.46
C SER A 25 9.02 19.34 -9.60
N PRO A 26 8.19 19.11 -8.56
CA PRO A 26 6.92 18.40 -8.72
C PRO A 26 5.82 19.31 -9.29
N PHE A 27 4.82 18.68 -9.91
CA PHE A 27 3.53 19.20 -10.42
C PHE A 27 3.50 20.40 -11.40
N PRO A 28 2.72 20.31 -12.50
CA PRO A 28 2.47 21.44 -13.40
C PRO A 28 1.29 22.32 -12.93
N LEU A 29 1.59 23.49 -12.36
CA LEU A 29 0.63 24.60 -12.28
C LEU A 29 0.37 25.15 -13.70
N ALA A 30 -0.66 24.64 -14.36
CA ALA A 30 -0.95 24.88 -15.78
C ALA A 30 -2.28 25.62 -16.06
N VAL A 31 -2.80 26.38 -15.10
CA VAL A 31 -3.89 27.36 -15.33
C VAL A 31 -3.55 28.65 -14.55
N PHE A 32 -3.75 29.81 -15.19
CA PHE A 32 -3.48 31.17 -14.67
C PHE A 32 -2.06 31.47 -14.14
N ALA A 33 -1.19 31.99 -15.02
CA ALA A 33 -0.55 33.30 -14.83
C ALA A 33 0.48 33.60 -15.96
N SER A 34 0.11 34.44 -16.92
CA SER A 34 1.07 35.08 -17.83
C SER A 34 1.22 36.54 -17.42
N LEU A 35 2.37 36.93 -16.83
CA LEU A 35 2.87 38.30 -16.82
C LEU A 35 4.31 38.42 -16.27
N LEU A 36 5.01 39.43 -16.76
CA LEU A 36 6.32 39.98 -16.32
C LEU A 36 7.59 39.13 -16.53
N ARG A 37 8.61 39.81 -17.07
CA ARG A 37 9.98 39.34 -17.33
C ARG A 37 10.96 40.16 -16.48
N HIS A 38 12.09 39.58 -16.07
CA HIS A 38 13.44 39.97 -16.55
C HIS A 38 14.62 39.55 -15.64
N ARG A 39 15.66 38.93 -16.25
CA ARG A 39 17.12 39.19 -16.07
C ARG A 39 17.77 38.89 -14.70
N ASP A 40 19.08 38.66 -14.55
CA ASP A 40 20.18 38.20 -15.42
C ASP A 40 21.17 37.46 -14.48
N LEU A 41 21.54 36.20 -14.71
CA LEU A 41 22.74 35.77 -15.45
C LEU A 41 24.12 36.21 -14.87
N ILE A 42 24.79 35.31 -14.12
CA ILE A 42 26.25 35.30 -13.91
C ILE A 42 26.81 33.89 -14.16
N ARG A 43 28.03 33.80 -14.75
CA ARG A 43 28.62 32.58 -15.34
C ARG A 43 30.15 32.60 -15.27
N ARG A 44 30.81 31.57 -14.70
CA ARG A 44 32.22 31.14 -14.99
C ARG A 44 32.59 29.86 -14.20
N THR A 45 32.70 28.68 -14.82
CA THR A 45 33.90 28.03 -15.43
C THR A 45 35.00 27.52 -14.48
N ARG A 46 35.33 26.20 -14.56
CA ARG A 46 36.67 25.68 -14.99
C ARG A 46 36.73 24.13 -15.13
N ARG A 47 37.57 23.68 -16.07
CA ARG A 47 38.11 22.33 -16.45
C ARG A 47 39.39 22.61 -17.30
N PRO A 48 40.21 21.66 -17.81
CA PRO A 48 40.16 20.18 -17.84
C PRO A 48 41.23 19.58 -16.85
N LYS A 49 41.89 18.41 -16.94
CA LYS A 49 42.16 17.36 -17.96
C LYS A 49 42.24 15.95 -17.32
N GLY A 50 42.35 14.90 -18.16
CA GLY A 50 42.96 13.59 -17.82
C GLY A 50 44.41 13.51 -18.37
N PRO A 51 44.93 12.35 -18.84
CA PRO A 51 44.31 11.01 -19.02
C PRO A 51 45.20 9.82 -18.53
N LEU A 52 44.77 8.56 -18.76
CA LEU A 52 45.62 7.43 -19.23
C LEU A 52 44.79 6.20 -19.69
N ARG A 53 45.42 5.06 -20.04
CA ARG A 53 44.97 4.19 -21.17
C ARG A 53 45.38 2.70 -21.08
N ARG A 54 44.45 1.76 -21.40
CA ARG A 54 44.66 0.33 -21.85
C ARG A 54 45.32 -0.65 -20.83
N THR A 55 45.32 -1.99 -20.95
CA THR A 55 44.84 -3.04 -21.92
C THR A 55 44.30 -4.27 -21.14
N GLY A 56 43.34 -5.07 -21.63
CA GLY A 56 43.54 -6.32 -22.42
C GLY A 56 42.40 -7.34 -22.14
N ARG A 57 41.84 -8.06 -23.12
CA ARG A 57 42.10 -9.48 -23.53
C ARG A 57 42.02 -10.54 -22.40
N ALA A 58 41.43 -11.74 -22.54
CA ALA A 58 40.35 -12.32 -23.38
C ALA A 58 40.16 -13.81 -22.97
N GLY A 59 38.98 -14.43 -23.20
CA GLY A 59 38.82 -15.89 -23.03
C GLY A 59 37.38 -16.40 -23.06
N GLU A 60 37.03 -17.16 -24.10
CA GLU A 60 35.85 -18.03 -24.23
C GLU A 60 36.38 -19.40 -24.70
N PRO A 61 35.69 -20.53 -24.47
CA PRO A 61 34.80 -21.04 -25.54
C PRO A 61 33.53 -21.76 -25.04
N ALA A 62 32.65 -22.10 -25.99
CA ALA A 62 31.30 -22.60 -25.77
C ALA A 62 31.15 -24.14 -25.67
N GLY A 63 29.97 -24.59 -25.20
CA GLY A 63 29.52 -25.99 -25.23
C GLY A 63 27.99 -26.14 -25.33
N ARG A 64 27.51 -26.99 -26.23
CA ARG A 64 26.11 -27.39 -26.56
C ARG A 64 26.19 -28.65 -27.47
N PRO A 65 25.10 -29.41 -27.80
CA PRO A 65 23.66 -29.09 -27.73
C PRO A 65 22.76 -30.24 -27.20
N ALA A 66 21.46 -30.22 -27.59
CA ALA A 66 20.42 -31.28 -27.53
C ALA A 66 19.74 -31.56 -26.16
N GLY A 67 18.46 -31.96 -26.12
CA GLY A 67 17.46 -31.97 -27.21
C GLY A 67 16.17 -32.77 -26.90
N GLY A 68 15.00 -32.20 -27.25
CA GLY A 68 13.67 -32.85 -27.14
C GLY A 68 13.09 -32.94 -25.71
N SER A 69 11.80 -33.23 -25.48
CA SER A 69 10.59 -33.20 -26.34
C SER A 69 9.33 -33.17 -25.46
N TYR A 70 8.30 -32.39 -25.81
CA TYR A 70 7.00 -32.38 -25.11
C TYR A 70 5.90 -33.08 -25.93
N PRO A 71 5.09 -33.96 -25.32
CA PRO A 71 3.76 -34.30 -25.80
C PRO A 71 2.64 -33.54 -25.06
N ALA A 72 1.47 -33.47 -25.68
CA ALA A 72 0.34 -32.62 -25.25
C ALA A 72 -0.37 -33.06 -23.96
N VAL A 73 -1.01 -32.09 -23.29
CA VAL A 73 -2.14 -32.31 -22.38
C VAL A 73 -3.42 -31.95 -23.11
N SER A 74 -4.44 -32.81 -23.03
CA SER A 74 -5.72 -32.64 -23.74
C SER A 74 -6.53 -31.46 -23.22
N ARG A 75 -7.23 -30.77 -24.13
CA ARG A 75 -8.38 -29.93 -23.79
C ARG A 75 -9.60 -30.83 -23.55
N THR A 76 -10.11 -30.87 -22.33
CA THR A 76 -11.42 -31.46 -22.01
C THR A 76 -12.35 -30.34 -21.53
N VAL A 77 -13.27 -29.92 -22.40
CA VAL A 77 -14.38 -29.05 -22.00
C VAL A 77 -15.42 -29.94 -21.33
N VAL A 78 -15.76 -29.67 -20.08
CA VAL A 78 -16.94 -30.24 -19.42
C VAL A 78 -18.01 -29.16 -19.40
N ALA A 79 -19.10 -29.39 -20.13
CA ALA A 79 -20.26 -28.51 -20.10
C ALA A 79 -20.99 -28.66 -18.76
N GLY A 80 -21.60 -27.57 -18.28
CA GLY A 80 -22.22 -27.53 -16.95
C GLY A 80 -23.48 -28.37 -16.81
N VAL A 81 -23.77 -28.77 -15.57
CA VAL A 81 -25.06 -29.34 -15.16
C VAL A 81 -25.72 -28.35 -14.20
N LEU A 82 -26.80 -27.70 -14.66
CA LEU A 82 -27.69 -26.92 -13.80
C LEU A 82 -28.57 -27.88 -12.99
N LEU A 83 -28.27 -28.04 -11.70
CA LEU A 83 -29.15 -28.69 -10.74
C LEU A 83 -29.81 -27.63 -9.86
N VAL A 84 -31.04 -27.24 -10.23
CA VAL A 84 -31.91 -26.43 -9.39
C VAL A 84 -32.48 -27.31 -8.27
N ALA A 85 -31.87 -27.25 -7.09
CA ALA A 85 -32.42 -27.80 -5.86
C ALA A 85 -33.17 -26.69 -5.09
N GLY A 86 -34.34 -27.02 -4.53
CA GLY A 86 -35.25 -26.02 -3.98
C GLY A 86 -34.77 -25.37 -2.67
N PHE A 87 -35.09 -24.08 -2.50
CA PHE A 87 -34.92 -23.38 -1.23
C PHE A 87 -35.88 -23.92 -0.16
N ALA A 88 -35.39 -24.81 0.69
CA ALA A 88 -35.97 -25.03 2.01
C ALA A 88 -35.51 -23.88 2.93
N VAL A 89 -36.45 -23.05 3.41
CA VAL A 89 -36.13 -21.93 4.30
C VAL A 89 -35.87 -22.44 5.71
N ALA A 90 -34.62 -22.87 5.95
CA ALA A 90 -34.14 -23.32 7.25
C ALA A 90 -33.92 -22.12 8.20
N SER A 91 -35.01 -21.58 8.73
CA SER A 91 -34.98 -20.58 9.81
C SER A 91 -34.62 -21.24 11.15
N CYS A 92 -33.35 -21.61 11.31
CA CYS A 92 -32.77 -22.08 12.56
C CYS A 92 -31.66 -21.11 12.99
N GLY A 93 -31.70 -20.66 14.24
CA GLY A 93 -30.60 -19.87 14.80
C GLY A 93 -29.32 -20.71 14.88
N GLY A 94 -28.19 -20.12 14.47
CA GLY A 94 -26.87 -20.61 14.86
C GLY A 94 -26.53 -20.02 16.22
N ASP A 95 -26.47 -20.84 17.25
CA ASP A 95 -26.24 -20.38 18.63
C ASP A 95 -24.89 -19.67 18.82
N GLY A 96 -24.82 -18.80 19.83
CA GLY A 96 -23.64 -18.01 20.17
C GLY A 96 -22.48 -18.84 20.73
N ALA A 97 -21.77 -19.58 19.86
CA ALA A 97 -20.76 -20.57 20.22
C ALA A 97 -19.41 -20.34 19.52
N LYS A 98 -18.83 -19.14 19.66
CA LYS A 98 -17.44 -18.82 19.24
C LYS A 98 -16.61 -17.98 20.24
N ALA A 99 -17.09 -17.80 21.47
CA ALA A 99 -16.45 -16.91 22.46
C ALA A 99 -15.09 -17.43 23.03
N ASP A 100 -14.75 -18.70 22.84
CA ASP A 100 -13.51 -19.33 23.34
C ASP A 100 -12.42 -19.48 22.26
N ALA A 101 -12.63 -18.90 21.07
CA ALA A 101 -11.64 -18.88 20.00
C ALA A 101 -10.41 -18.03 20.43
N SER A 102 -9.23 -18.64 20.39
CA SER A 102 -8.01 -18.13 21.06
C SER A 102 -6.74 -18.37 20.23
N GLY A 103 -6.88 -18.39 18.90
CA GLY A 103 -5.77 -18.50 17.97
C GLY A 103 -4.80 -17.32 18.10
N LYS A 104 -3.50 -17.60 17.99
CA LYS A 104 -2.44 -16.61 18.21
C LYS A 104 -1.85 -16.11 16.90
N VAL A 105 -1.50 -14.83 16.85
CA VAL A 105 -0.59 -14.31 15.82
C VAL A 105 0.84 -14.48 16.31
N THR A 106 1.70 -15.13 15.52
CA THR A 106 3.12 -15.36 15.88
C THR A 106 4.05 -14.77 14.83
N ILE A 107 4.89 -13.80 15.19
CA ILE A 107 5.98 -13.31 14.34
C ILE A 107 7.16 -14.29 14.38
N LEU A 108 7.65 -14.70 13.21
CA LEU A 108 8.75 -15.64 13.04
C LEU A 108 9.79 -15.10 12.05
N TYR A 109 10.94 -14.67 12.57
CA TYR A 109 12.10 -14.33 11.76
C TYR A 109 12.95 -15.60 11.50
N GLU A 110 13.03 -16.06 10.26
CA GLU A 110 13.86 -17.22 9.91
C GLU A 110 15.30 -16.78 9.61
N ASP A 111 16.07 -16.35 10.61
CA ASP A 111 17.44 -15.79 10.42
C ASP A 111 18.38 -16.68 9.57
N GLY A 112 18.23 -18.00 9.63
CA GLY A 112 18.96 -18.97 8.79
C GLY A 112 18.52 -19.03 7.32
N ALA A 113 17.59 -18.19 6.90
CA ALA A 113 17.21 -17.95 5.51
C ALA A 113 17.71 -16.58 5.00
N ILE A 114 17.83 -15.58 5.88
CA ILE A 114 17.96 -14.16 5.52
C ILE A 114 19.33 -13.86 4.91
N LYS A 115 19.30 -13.50 3.62
CA LYS A 115 20.47 -13.09 2.83
C LYS A 115 21.17 -11.90 3.48
N ALA A 116 22.51 -11.92 3.48
CA ALA A 116 23.32 -10.91 4.18
C ALA A 116 23.06 -9.45 3.75
N LYS A 117 22.64 -9.22 2.49
CA LYS A 117 22.31 -7.89 1.97
C LYS A 117 20.99 -7.32 2.50
N ASP A 118 20.08 -8.17 2.98
CA ASP A 118 18.71 -7.82 3.35
C ASP A 118 18.53 -7.72 4.89
N ARG A 119 19.64 -7.74 5.63
CA ARG A 119 19.63 -7.80 7.10
C ARG A 119 19.35 -6.47 7.79
N HIS A 120 19.77 -5.34 7.21
CA HIS A 120 19.55 -4.02 7.83
C HIS A 120 18.06 -3.73 7.98
N ALA A 121 17.30 -3.76 6.88
CA ALA A 121 15.84 -3.63 6.89
C ALA A 121 15.13 -4.59 7.87
N VAL A 122 15.59 -5.85 7.98
CA VAL A 122 15.03 -6.81 8.95
C VAL A 122 15.38 -6.43 10.40
N THR A 123 16.58 -5.94 10.67
CA THR A 123 16.97 -5.42 12.00
C THR A 123 16.12 -4.21 12.35
N VAL A 124 15.97 -3.24 11.44
CA VAL A 124 15.09 -2.06 11.61
C VAL A 124 13.67 -2.47 11.99
N VAL A 125 13.05 -3.38 11.23
CA VAL A 125 11.68 -3.86 11.49
C VAL A 125 11.57 -4.65 12.80
N ARG A 126 12.59 -5.44 13.17
CA ARG A 126 12.60 -6.24 14.41
C ARG A 126 12.82 -5.39 15.67
N GLU A 127 13.73 -4.44 15.62
CA GLU A 127 14.09 -3.58 16.77
C GLU A 127 13.02 -2.52 17.03
N SER A 128 12.30 -2.08 15.99
CA SER A 128 11.12 -1.21 16.12
C SER A 128 9.83 -1.93 16.56
N ARG A 129 9.81 -3.27 16.58
CA ARG A 129 8.65 -4.11 16.97
C ARG A 129 7.34 -3.89 16.18
N VAL A 130 7.39 -3.22 15.03
CA VAL A 130 6.19 -2.82 14.28
C VAL A 130 5.32 -3.98 13.78
N LEU A 131 5.88 -5.19 13.60
CA LEU A 131 5.09 -6.37 13.26
C LEU A 131 4.40 -6.94 14.48
N GLU A 132 5.12 -6.97 15.60
CA GLU A 132 4.64 -7.42 16.89
C GLU A 132 3.50 -6.52 17.40
N GLU A 133 3.57 -5.20 17.25
CA GLU A 133 2.49 -4.29 17.68
C GLU A 133 1.13 -4.55 17.02
N VAL A 134 1.09 -4.92 15.73
CA VAL A 134 -0.17 -5.29 15.05
C VAL A 134 -0.62 -6.70 15.45
N ALA A 135 0.32 -7.61 15.65
CA ALA A 135 0.04 -8.99 16.04
C ALA A 135 -0.47 -9.10 17.49
N ASP A 136 0.14 -8.34 18.41
CA ASP A 136 -0.22 -8.24 19.82
C ASP A 136 -1.62 -7.61 19.93
N TRP A 137 -1.89 -6.48 19.26
CA TRP A 137 -3.24 -5.87 19.24
C TRP A 137 -4.32 -6.81 18.71
N VAL A 138 -4.09 -7.51 17.59
CA VAL A 138 -5.05 -8.48 17.06
C VAL A 138 -5.26 -9.67 18.01
N GLY A 139 -4.20 -10.17 18.63
CA GLY A 139 -4.26 -11.29 19.58
C GLY A 139 -4.94 -10.95 20.90
N GLU A 140 -4.88 -9.69 21.34
CA GLU A 140 -5.57 -9.21 22.55
C GLU A 140 -7.03 -8.81 22.26
N SER A 141 -7.29 -8.16 21.12
CA SER A 141 -8.60 -7.63 20.78
C SER A 141 -9.57 -8.66 20.19
N LEU A 142 -9.10 -9.69 19.46
CA LEU A 142 -9.96 -10.60 18.69
C LEU A 142 -9.85 -12.08 19.10
N ALA A 143 -11.00 -12.76 19.11
CA ALA A 143 -11.14 -14.20 19.32
C ALA A 143 -10.87 -14.96 18.00
N LEU A 144 -9.61 -15.08 17.60
CA LEU A 144 -9.25 -15.72 16.32
C LEU A 144 -9.59 -17.22 16.29
N PRO A 145 -10.27 -17.73 15.25
CA PRO A 145 -10.58 -19.15 15.10
C PRO A 145 -9.36 -20.06 15.02
N HIS A 146 -8.23 -19.57 14.49
CA HIS A 146 -7.03 -20.36 14.21
C HIS A 146 -5.75 -19.58 14.50
N ASP A 147 -4.67 -20.32 14.82
CA ASP A 147 -3.32 -19.73 14.86
C ASP A 147 -2.89 -19.25 13.47
N MET A 148 -2.18 -18.11 13.46
CA MET A 148 -1.56 -17.46 12.33
C MET A 148 -0.05 -17.26 12.55
N VAL A 149 0.75 -17.45 11.50
CA VAL A 149 2.19 -17.20 11.52
C VAL A 149 2.59 -16.15 10.48
N VAL A 150 3.37 -15.17 10.91
CA VAL A 150 3.94 -14.11 10.07
C VAL A 150 5.43 -14.42 9.88
N LYS A 151 5.81 -14.75 8.64
CA LYS A 151 7.11 -15.32 8.32
C LYS A 151 8.02 -14.30 7.64
N VAL A 152 8.93 -13.71 8.40
CA VAL A 152 10.02 -12.89 7.86
C VAL A 152 11.11 -13.82 7.35
N THR A 153 11.05 -14.20 6.07
CA THR A 153 11.91 -15.24 5.49
C THR A 153 12.13 -15.09 3.98
N ASP A 154 13.29 -15.52 3.50
CA ASP A 154 13.58 -15.73 2.08
C ASP A 154 12.98 -17.05 1.54
N ARG A 155 12.41 -17.91 2.39
CA ARG A 155 11.80 -19.22 2.03
C ARG A 155 10.31 -19.07 1.74
N VAL A 156 10.00 -18.34 0.67
CA VAL A 156 8.63 -18.05 0.22
C VAL A 156 8.20 -18.94 -0.96
N PRO A 157 6.89 -19.13 -1.21
CA PRO A 157 6.39 -19.82 -2.39
C PRO A 157 6.84 -19.15 -3.72
N PRO A 158 6.97 -19.92 -4.82
CA PRO A 158 7.30 -19.34 -6.12
C PRO A 158 6.29 -18.28 -6.56
N GLY A 159 6.80 -17.09 -6.93
CA GLY A 159 5.97 -15.94 -7.32
C GLY A 159 5.79 -14.89 -6.21
N VAL A 160 6.06 -15.23 -4.94
CA VAL A 160 6.02 -14.24 -3.84
C VAL A 160 7.26 -13.35 -3.90
N THR A 161 7.06 -12.08 -4.24
CA THR A 161 8.11 -11.04 -4.31
C THR A 161 8.01 -9.97 -3.22
N ASP A 162 6.84 -9.87 -2.60
CA ASP A 162 6.39 -8.78 -1.73
C ASP A 162 5.73 -9.35 -0.46
N ALA A 163 5.25 -8.50 0.45
CA ALA A 163 4.39 -8.99 1.54
C ALA A 163 3.12 -9.64 0.94
N VAL A 164 2.65 -10.72 1.58
CA VAL A 164 1.41 -11.42 1.15
C VAL A 164 0.84 -12.37 2.21
N THR A 165 -0.42 -12.16 2.56
CA THR A 165 -1.28 -13.12 3.25
C THR A 165 -1.72 -14.23 2.29
N GLN A 166 -1.54 -15.49 2.70
CA GLN A 166 -1.93 -16.65 1.91
C GLN A 166 -3.46 -16.85 1.91
N PRO A 167 -4.03 -17.54 0.90
CA PRO A 167 -5.47 -17.77 0.79
C PRO A 167 -6.12 -18.54 1.96
N ASP A 168 -5.34 -19.11 2.87
CA ASP A 168 -5.83 -19.74 4.10
C ASP A 168 -6.11 -18.73 5.24
N GLY A 169 -5.68 -17.47 5.09
CA GLY A 169 -5.77 -16.42 6.12
C GLY A 169 -4.85 -16.64 7.33
N ARG A 170 -3.92 -17.61 7.27
CA ARG A 170 -3.16 -18.10 8.44
C ARG A 170 -1.65 -18.06 8.26
N THR A 171 -1.15 -17.85 7.05
CA THR A 171 0.27 -17.58 6.81
C THR A 171 0.42 -16.22 6.15
N VAL A 172 1.20 -15.33 6.73
CA VAL A 172 1.67 -14.10 6.07
C VAL A 172 3.15 -14.28 5.74
N TYR A 173 3.57 -14.02 4.50
CA TYR A 173 4.98 -13.96 4.14
C TYR A 173 5.45 -12.51 4.07
N VAL A 174 6.64 -12.24 4.62
CA VAL A 174 7.30 -10.92 4.57
C VAL A 174 8.73 -11.13 4.06
N PRO A 175 9.00 -10.99 2.75
CA PRO A 175 10.33 -11.22 2.20
C PRO A 175 11.34 -10.17 2.68
N PRO A 176 12.55 -10.55 3.17
CA PRO A 176 13.60 -9.58 3.52
C PRO A 176 13.97 -8.63 2.37
N ALA A 177 13.94 -9.13 1.13
CA ALA A 177 14.19 -8.35 -0.08
C ALA A 177 13.06 -7.38 -0.46
N PHE A 178 11.87 -7.49 0.16
CA PHE A 178 10.78 -6.51 0.06
C PHE A 178 11.01 -5.36 1.05
N LEU A 179 11.34 -5.67 2.31
CA LEU A 179 11.69 -4.66 3.32
C LEU A 179 12.90 -3.81 2.86
N THR A 180 13.91 -4.45 2.29
CA THR A 180 15.10 -3.78 1.71
C THR A 180 14.77 -2.92 0.49
N ARG A 181 13.63 -3.16 -0.18
CA ARG A 181 13.12 -2.33 -1.29
C ARG A 181 12.44 -1.07 -0.77
N ILE A 182 11.60 -1.20 0.27
CA ILE A 182 10.98 -0.09 1.01
C ILE A 182 12.09 0.84 1.53
N GLU A 183 13.08 0.28 2.23
CA GLU A 183 14.27 0.99 2.70
C GLU A 183 15.00 1.71 1.57
N GLY A 184 15.22 1.06 0.43
CA GLY A 184 15.87 1.66 -0.74
C GLY A 184 15.14 2.88 -1.30
N VAL A 185 13.80 2.83 -1.37
CA VAL A 185 12.96 3.95 -1.82
C VAL A 185 12.96 5.08 -0.78
N LEU A 186 12.79 4.78 0.50
CA LEU A 186 12.77 5.80 1.56
C LEU A 186 14.15 6.46 1.76
N ALA A 187 15.22 5.68 1.65
CA ALA A 187 16.59 6.19 1.64
C ALA A 187 16.90 7.07 0.41
N LYS A 188 16.15 6.96 -0.69
CA LYS A 188 16.16 7.93 -1.79
C LYS A 188 15.34 9.17 -1.40
N VAL A 189 14.07 8.99 -0.98
CA VAL A 189 13.13 10.05 -0.61
C VAL A 189 13.72 11.05 0.38
N VAL A 190 14.27 10.61 1.51
CA VAL A 190 14.83 11.51 2.55
C VAL A 190 16.03 12.34 2.08
N LYS A 191 16.59 12.02 0.91
CA LYS A 191 17.69 12.76 0.25
C LYS A 191 17.21 13.61 -0.95
N THR A 192 15.97 13.44 -1.41
CA THR A 192 15.44 14.08 -2.64
C THR A 192 14.19 14.92 -2.46
N VAL A 193 13.37 14.61 -1.45
CA VAL A 193 12.09 15.26 -1.13
C VAL A 193 12.25 16.14 0.11
N GLU A 194 11.49 17.24 0.18
CA GLU A 194 11.43 18.09 1.37
C GLU A 194 10.53 17.43 2.43
N ARG A 195 11.00 17.35 3.69
CA ARG A 195 10.25 16.72 4.79
C ARG A 195 8.87 17.36 4.96
N PRO A 196 7.77 16.61 4.83
CA PRO A 196 6.45 17.10 5.21
C PRO A 196 6.45 17.54 6.68
N ALA A 197 6.01 18.78 6.96
CA ALA A 197 6.11 19.36 8.30
C ALA A 197 5.36 18.55 9.39
N VAL A 198 4.38 17.74 8.97
CA VAL A 198 3.57 16.82 9.79
C VAL A 198 4.36 15.60 10.30
N ILE A 199 5.44 15.19 9.61
CA ILE A 199 6.32 14.10 10.05
C ILE A 199 7.43 14.71 10.91
N PRO A 200 7.62 14.31 12.18
CA PRO A 200 8.67 14.82 13.05
C PRO A 200 10.08 14.78 12.45
N GLY A 201 10.92 15.75 12.83
CA GLY A 201 12.28 15.87 12.29
C GLY A 201 13.23 14.74 12.73
N THR A 202 12.90 14.03 13.81
CA THR A 202 13.54 12.81 14.30
C THR A 202 13.24 11.62 13.37
N GLU A 203 11.96 11.40 13.08
CA GLU A 203 11.44 10.29 12.28
C GLU A 203 11.71 10.42 10.77
N TRP A 204 12.21 11.56 10.30
CA TRP A 204 12.57 11.76 8.89
C TRP A 204 13.95 11.18 8.55
N ASN A 205 14.07 9.86 8.71
CA ASN A 205 15.21 9.07 8.27
C ASN A 205 14.73 7.79 7.57
N ALA A 206 15.65 7.04 6.96
CA ALA A 206 15.26 5.87 6.15
C ALA A 206 14.73 4.72 7.01
N ASP A 207 15.25 4.54 8.22
CA ASP A 207 14.99 3.39 9.07
C ASP A 207 13.61 3.55 9.75
N ASP A 208 13.34 4.70 10.39
CA ASP A 208 12.04 4.98 11.03
C ASP A 208 10.89 4.97 10.02
N LEU A 209 11.06 5.60 8.84
CA LEU A 209 10.05 5.54 7.79
C LEU A 209 9.85 4.11 7.24
N THR A 210 10.89 3.27 7.25
CA THR A 210 10.79 1.85 6.83
C THR A 210 10.00 1.05 7.85
N ALA A 211 10.25 1.23 9.14
CA ALA A 211 9.46 0.63 10.21
C ALA A 211 7.98 1.05 10.10
N LEU A 212 7.70 2.35 10.09
CA LEU A 212 6.35 2.91 10.01
C LEU A 212 5.60 2.47 8.73
N SER A 213 6.28 2.44 7.57
CA SER A 213 5.65 1.94 6.33
C SER A 213 5.40 0.43 6.38
N THR A 214 6.30 -0.33 7.00
CA THR A 214 6.11 -1.78 7.20
C THR A 214 4.96 -2.07 8.15
N GLN A 215 4.73 -1.24 9.16
CA GLN A 215 3.57 -1.36 10.07
C GLN A 215 2.25 -1.24 9.31
N PHE A 216 2.12 -0.25 8.43
CA PHE A 216 0.91 -0.06 7.61
C PHE A 216 0.74 -1.21 6.60
N VAL A 217 1.82 -1.61 5.89
CA VAL A 217 1.76 -2.72 4.93
C VAL A 217 1.43 -4.04 5.64
N PHE A 218 1.96 -4.31 6.83
CA PHE A 218 1.54 -5.47 7.60
C PHE A 218 0.10 -5.35 8.12
N GLY A 219 -0.37 -4.13 8.42
CA GLY A 219 -1.80 -3.86 8.62
C GLY A 219 -2.64 -4.26 7.41
N HIS A 220 -2.20 -3.96 6.19
CA HIS A 220 -2.90 -4.37 4.96
C HIS A 220 -2.97 -5.91 4.87
N GLU A 221 -1.85 -6.61 5.09
CA GLU A 221 -1.85 -8.08 5.16
C GLU A 221 -2.73 -8.64 6.29
N MET A 222 -2.84 -7.92 7.41
CA MET A 222 -3.67 -8.29 8.56
C MET A 222 -5.16 -8.17 8.23
N GLY A 223 -5.60 -7.09 7.57
CA GLY A 223 -6.99 -6.97 7.10
C GLY A 223 -7.37 -8.13 6.18
N HIS A 224 -6.49 -8.43 5.23
CA HIS A 224 -6.50 -9.61 4.36
C HIS A 224 -6.63 -10.94 5.12
N ALA A 225 -5.96 -11.09 6.27
CA ALA A 225 -6.02 -12.31 7.08
C ALA A 225 -7.33 -12.40 7.89
N LEU A 226 -7.75 -11.30 8.50
CA LEU A 226 -8.97 -11.21 9.29
C LEU A 226 -10.23 -11.44 8.44
N GLN A 227 -10.30 -10.86 7.23
CA GLN A 227 -11.40 -11.12 6.30
C GLN A 227 -11.56 -12.62 6.01
N ARG A 228 -10.45 -13.34 5.80
CA ARG A 228 -10.44 -14.77 5.48
C ARG A 228 -10.71 -15.67 6.68
N GLN A 229 -10.15 -15.38 7.86
CA GLN A 229 -10.38 -16.19 9.07
C GLN A 229 -11.75 -15.98 9.71
N LEU A 230 -12.22 -14.74 9.76
CA LEU A 230 -13.49 -14.39 10.42
C LEU A 230 -14.70 -14.49 9.47
N LEU A 231 -14.45 -14.63 8.16
CA LEU A 231 -15.43 -14.62 7.07
C LEU A 231 -16.20 -13.28 6.98
N LEU A 232 -15.45 -12.18 7.04
CA LEU A 232 -16.01 -10.82 7.00
C LEU A 232 -16.59 -10.48 5.62
N ALA A 233 -17.63 -9.66 5.61
CA ALA A 233 -18.38 -9.33 4.40
C ALA A 233 -17.70 -8.22 3.58
N ASN A 234 -16.87 -8.60 2.60
CA ASN A 234 -16.36 -7.64 1.62
C ASN A 234 -17.49 -7.20 0.65
N LEU A 235 -17.73 -5.89 0.56
CA LEU A 235 -18.70 -5.27 -0.34
C LEU A 235 -18.05 -4.38 -1.42
N GLY A 236 -16.71 -4.38 -1.53
CA GLY A 236 -15.93 -3.57 -2.45
C GLY A 236 -14.71 -4.32 -3.01
N LEU A 237 -13.64 -3.58 -3.32
CA LEU A 237 -12.36 -4.16 -3.71
C LEU A 237 -11.63 -4.68 -2.46
N GLU A 238 -11.13 -5.92 -2.52
CA GLU A 238 -10.47 -6.58 -1.38
C GLU A 238 -9.21 -5.80 -0.92
N GLU A 239 -8.44 -5.28 -1.88
CA GLU A 239 -7.23 -4.48 -1.61
C GLU A 239 -7.51 -3.10 -1.01
N ASP A 240 -8.64 -2.46 -1.35
CA ASP A 240 -9.06 -1.17 -0.76
C ASP A 240 -9.65 -1.38 0.64
N ALA A 241 -10.26 -2.54 0.89
CA ALA A 241 -10.65 -2.97 2.24
C ALA A 241 -9.43 -3.26 3.13
N ALA A 242 -8.41 -3.94 2.60
CA ALA A 242 -7.15 -4.22 3.29
C ALA A 242 -6.37 -2.93 3.63
N ASP A 243 -6.22 -2.00 2.67
CA ASP A 243 -5.74 -0.63 2.90
C ASP A 243 -6.60 0.14 3.92
N GLY A 244 -7.91 -0.14 3.91
CA GLY A 244 -8.86 0.32 4.90
C GLY A 244 -8.55 -0.17 6.31
N PHE A 245 -8.24 -1.46 6.50
CA PHE A 245 -7.83 -1.98 7.81
C PHE A 245 -6.53 -1.34 8.29
N ALA A 246 -5.54 -1.22 7.41
CA ALA A 246 -4.27 -0.56 7.73
C ALA A 246 -4.48 0.89 8.18
N SER A 247 -5.34 1.64 7.50
CA SER A 247 -5.75 2.99 7.89
C SER A 247 -6.48 2.99 9.24
N PHE A 248 -7.46 2.10 9.41
CA PHE A 248 -8.28 1.95 10.62
C PHE A 248 -7.44 1.67 11.87
N TYR A 249 -6.65 0.59 11.85
CA TYR A 249 -5.81 0.19 12.96
C TYR A 249 -4.75 1.26 13.26
N THR A 250 -4.00 1.73 12.25
CA THR A 250 -2.91 2.69 12.53
C THR A 250 -3.43 4.02 13.07
N VAL A 251 -4.56 4.52 12.60
CA VAL A 251 -5.13 5.80 13.07
C VAL A 251 -5.72 5.71 14.49
N ASN A 252 -6.41 4.62 14.83
CA ASN A 252 -7.01 4.46 16.16
C ASN A 252 -5.99 4.06 17.24
N GLU A 253 -5.07 3.15 16.92
CA GLU A 253 -4.27 2.43 17.93
C GLU A 253 -2.79 2.86 18.00
N VAL A 254 -2.24 3.46 16.94
CA VAL A 254 -0.81 3.81 16.84
C VAL A 254 -0.57 5.32 16.69
N GLY A 255 -1.33 5.97 15.81
CA GLY A 255 -1.20 7.39 15.45
C GLY A 255 -0.82 7.64 13.98
N PRO A 256 -0.42 8.86 13.63
CA PRO A 256 -0.29 9.30 12.22
C PRO A 256 0.91 8.69 11.48
N GLY A 257 1.94 8.22 12.19
CA GLY A 257 3.24 7.84 11.62
C GLY A 257 3.15 6.85 10.46
N PRO A 258 2.52 5.67 10.63
CA PRO A 258 2.43 4.65 9.58
C PRO A 258 1.71 5.14 8.32
N SER A 259 0.56 5.82 8.48
CA SER A 259 -0.20 6.39 7.37
C SER A 259 0.61 7.45 6.60
N LEU A 260 1.37 8.30 7.30
CA LEU A 260 2.21 9.34 6.68
C LEU A 260 3.44 8.77 5.98
N ALA A 261 4.16 7.84 6.61
CA ALA A 261 5.33 7.19 6.03
C ALA A 261 4.95 6.41 4.76
N THR A 262 3.82 5.70 4.81
CA THR A 262 3.31 4.94 3.66
C THR A 262 2.82 5.84 2.54
N ALA A 263 2.12 6.94 2.86
CA ALA A 263 1.76 7.95 1.86
C ALA A 263 3.01 8.52 1.14
N VAL A 264 4.10 8.76 1.88
CA VAL A 264 5.39 9.22 1.33
C VAL A 264 6.11 8.15 0.50
N LEU A 265 6.07 6.88 0.91
CA LEU A 265 6.58 5.74 0.14
C LEU A 265 5.83 5.59 -1.19
N PHE A 266 4.50 5.54 -1.14
CA PHE A 266 3.64 5.26 -2.29
C PHE A 266 3.58 6.43 -3.28
N ASP A 267 3.71 7.67 -2.80
CA ASP A 267 3.86 8.87 -3.65
C ASP A 267 5.16 8.87 -4.46
N GLU A 268 6.24 8.24 -3.97
CA GLU A 268 7.46 8.03 -4.76
C GLU A 268 7.36 6.79 -5.67
N LEU A 269 6.69 5.71 -5.24
CA LEU A 269 6.42 4.54 -6.10
C LEU A 269 5.58 4.94 -7.33
N ALA A 270 4.51 5.71 -7.14
CA ALA A 270 3.69 6.23 -8.24
C ALA A 270 4.50 7.08 -9.25
N ARG A 271 5.56 7.78 -8.80
CA ARG A 271 6.49 8.50 -9.68
C ARG A 271 7.47 7.59 -10.43
N GLU A 272 7.79 6.42 -9.90
CA GLU A 272 8.63 5.43 -10.58
C GLU A 272 7.81 4.57 -11.56
N GLU A 273 6.53 4.34 -11.29
CA GLU A 273 5.54 3.77 -12.22
C GLU A 273 5.30 4.70 -13.43
N GLY A 274 5.02 5.98 -13.16
CA GLY A 274 4.89 7.02 -14.19
C GLY A 274 3.46 7.20 -14.73
N GLU A 275 3.29 7.00 -16.04
CA GLU A 275 1.99 7.17 -16.71
C GLU A 275 1.11 5.92 -16.53
N LEU A 276 -0.18 6.10 -16.27
CA LEU A 276 -1.11 4.99 -16.03
C LEU A 276 -1.26 4.08 -17.26
N THR A 277 -1.00 2.79 -17.07
CA THR A 277 -1.13 1.75 -18.10
C THR A 277 -2.50 1.06 -18.03
N LEU A 278 -2.87 0.31 -19.08
CA LEU A 278 -4.07 -0.54 -19.02
C LEU A 278 -3.92 -1.64 -17.97
N GLU A 279 -2.71 -2.16 -17.82
CA GLU A 279 -2.34 -3.16 -16.82
C GLU A 279 -2.58 -2.61 -15.40
N GLY A 280 -2.07 -1.41 -15.09
CA GLY A 280 -2.25 -0.76 -13.78
C GLY A 280 -3.71 -0.36 -13.49
N LEU A 281 -4.48 -0.02 -14.52
CA LEU A 281 -5.93 0.18 -14.42
C LEU A 281 -6.74 -1.13 -14.29
N SER A 282 -6.09 -2.29 -14.43
CA SER A 282 -6.69 -3.62 -14.34
C SER A 282 -6.15 -4.46 -13.18
N SER A 283 -5.36 -3.87 -12.28
CA SER A 283 -4.87 -4.56 -11.09
C SER A 283 -6.03 -4.85 -10.12
N ASP A 284 -5.79 -5.84 -9.28
CA ASP A 284 -6.44 -6.05 -7.98
C ASP A 284 -6.42 -4.77 -7.10
N HIS A 285 -5.26 -4.15 -7.02
CA HIS A 285 -5.01 -2.94 -6.22
C HIS A 285 -5.56 -1.66 -6.87
N PRO A 286 -6.04 -0.69 -6.06
CA PRO A 286 -6.27 0.66 -6.54
C PRO A 286 -4.96 1.31 -7.04
N VAL A 287 -5.08 2.24 -7.99
CA VAL A 287 -3.96 3.04 -8.52
C VAL A 287 -3.11 3.61 -7.38
N THR A 288 -1.78 3.46 -7.44
CA THR A 288 -0.85 3.77 -6.33
C THR A 288 -1.03 5.19 -5.76
N GLN A 289 -1.20 6.22 -6.61
CA GLN A 289 -1.48 7.59 -6.16
C GLN A 289 -2.89 7.76 -5.55
N GLN A 290 -3.88 6.96 -5.94
CA GLN A 290 -5.20 6.94 -5.30
C GLN A 290 -5.12 6.36 -3.88
N ARG A 291 -4.31 5.32 -3.66
CA ARG A 291 -4.02 4.77 -2.32
C ARG A 291 -3.46 5.86 -1.40
N VAL A 292 -2.47 6.63 -1.86
CA VAL A 292 -1.93 7.82 -1.14
C VAL A 292 -3.04 8.80 -0.74
N PHE A 293 -3.93 9.17 -1.65
CA PHE A 293 -5.02 10.09 -1.34
C PHE A 293 -6.08 9.49 -0.40
N ASN A 294 -6.27 8.17 -0.39
CA ASN A 294 -7.11 7.50 0.61
C ASN A 294 -6.43 7.54 2.00
N PHE A 295 -5.16 7.18 2.13
CA PHE A 295 -4.42 7.22 3.41
C PHE A 295 -4.44 8.62 4.05
N LEU A 296 -4.13 9.65 3.27
CA LEU A 296 -4.14 11.03 3.75
C LEU A 296 -5.55 11.56 4.05
N CYS A 297 -6.59 11.04 3.39
CA CYS A 297 -7.99 11.41 3.63
C CYS A 297 -8.55 10.70 4.87
N HIS A 298 -8.19 9.44 5.12
CA HIS A 298 -8.51 8.74 6.36
C HIS A 298 -7.85 9.43 7.56
N LEU A 299 -6.58 9.83 7.43
CA LEU A 299 -5.87 10.55 8.48
C LEU A 299 -6.42 11.98 8.69
N GLU A 300 -6.70 12.74 7.63
CA GLU A 300 -7.28 14.07 7.78
C GLU A 300 -8.68 14.01 8.40
N GLY A 301 -9.51 13.08 7.93
CA GLY A 301 -10.87 12.88 8.43
C GLY A 301 -10.95 12.43 9.89
N SER A 302 -9.89 11.84 10.45
CA SER A 302 -9.88 11.39 11.84
C SER A 302 -9.68 12.54 12.85
N ASP A 303 -8.91 13.57 12.50
CA ASP A 303 -8.86 14.86 13.22
C ASP A 303 -8.56 16.05 12.28
N PRO A 304 -9.59 16.63 11.64
CA PRO A 304 -9.43 17.76 10.71
C PRO A 304 -8.76 18.99 11.35
N LYS A 305 -8.91 19.19 12.67
CA LYS A 305 -8.31 20.34 13.38
C LYS A 305 -6.79 20.22 13.47
N LYS A 306 -6.29 18.99 13.54
CA LYS A 306 -4.86 18.67 13.56
C LYS A 306 -4.27 18.57 12.15
N PHE A 307 -5.06 18.17 11.16
CA PHE A 307 -4.56 17.74 9.85
C PHE A 307 -4.92 18.61 8.63
N ASP A 308 -5.95 19.46 8.66
CA ASP A 308 -6.25 20.37 7.54
C ASP A 308 -5.03 21.24 7.16
N ALA A 309 -4.53 22.07 8.07
CA ALA A 309 -3.42 22.97 7.77
C ALA A 309 -2.16 22.25 7.25
N PRO A 310 -1.66 21.15 7.87
CA PRO A 310 -0.45 20.48 7.40
C PRO A 310 -0.63 19.48 6.24
N LEU A 311 -1.86 19.04 5.90
CA LEU A 311 -2.11 18.17 4.73
C LEU A 311 -2.80 18.91 3.58
N VAL A 312 -3.91 19.59 3.86
CA VAL A 312 -4.75 20.32 2.88
C VAL A 312 -4.21 21.72 2.61
N GLY A 313 -3.78 22.42 3.67
CA GLY A 313 -3.14 23.74 3.57
C GLY A 313 -1.78 23.70 2.87
N ALA A 314 -1.00 22.65 3.14
CA ALA A 314 0.28 22.37 2.47
C ALA A 314 0.13 21.75 1.06
N GLY A 315 -1.06 21.24 0.71
CA GLY A 315 -1.37 20.75 -0.64
C GLY A 315 -1.07 19.27 -0.92
N TYR A 316 -0.75 18.47 0.10
CA TYR A 316 -0.63 17.01 -0.02
C TYR A 316 -2.00 16.34 -0.24
N LEU A 317 -3.06 16.88 0.37
CA LEU A 317 -4.45 16.45 0.15
C LEU A 317 -5.22 17.54 -0.62
N PRO A 318 -5.84 17.26 -1.79
CA PRO A 318 -6.54 18.28 -2.55
C PRO A 318 -7.72 18.91 -1.80
N LYS A 319 -7.86 20.23 -1.90
CA LYS A 319 -8.96 21.02 -1.30
C LYS A 319 -10.36 20.61 -1.79
N SER A 320 -10.45 19.90 -2.91
CA SER A 320 -11.68 19.29 -3.44
C SER A 320 -11.99 17.91 -2.84
N ARG A 321 -11.01 17.21 -2.28
CA ARG A 321 -11.15 15.89 -1.63
C ARG A 321 -11.43 16.04 -0.13
N ALA A 322 -10.76 16.97 0.54
CA ALA A 322 -10.86 17.20 2.00
C ALA A 322 -12.30 17.28 2.55
N PRO A 323 -13.29 17.96 1.90
CA PRO A 323 -14.66 18.03 2.43
C PRO A 323 -15.39 16.67 2.53
N LEU A 324 -14.87 15.61 1.92
CA LEU A 324 -15.40 14.24 2.00
C LEU A 324 -14.73 13.40 3.11
N CYS A 325 -13.57 13.84 3.61
CA CYS A 325 -12.68 13.00 4.40
C CYS A 325 -13.17 12.68 5.82
N PRO A 326 -13.78 13.60 6.59
CA PRO A 326 -14.36 13.27 7.90
C PRO A 326 -15.42 12.16 7.83
N GLN A 327 -16.26 12.19 6.78
CA GLN A 327 -17.31 11.21 6.57
C GLN A 327 -16.76 9.89 6.00
N ALA A 328 -15.75 9.94 5.12
CA ALA A 328 -15.05 8.74 4.63
C ALA A 328 -14.32 8.00 5.76
N TRP A 329 -13.60 8.71 6.64
CA TRP A 329 -13.02 8.12 7.85
C TRP A 329 -14.10 7.51 8.73
N ALA A 330 -15.19 8.23 9.04
CA ALA A 330 -16.24 7.72 9.91
C ALA A 330 -16.97 6.49 9.33
N MET A 331 -17.09 6.38 8.01
CA MET A 331 -17.58 5.16 7.34
C MET A 331 -16.63 3.98 7.54
N LEU A 332 -15.32 4.21 7.37
CA LEU A 332 -14.29 3.19 7.51
C LEU A 332 -14.17 2.69 8.95
N ASP A 333 -14.07 3.61 9.89
CA ASP A 333 -13.96 3.38 11.34
C ASP A 333 -15.15 2.55 11.86
N HIS A 334 -16.38 3.00 11.55
CA HIS A 334 -17.58 2.25 11.92
C HIS A 334 -17.67 0.90 11.20
N GLY A 335 -17.33 0.86 9.90
CA GLY A 335 -17.38 -0.35 9.08
C GLY A 335 -16.43 -1.45 9.58
N TRP A 336 -15.27 -1.10 10.12
CA TRP A 336 -14.36 -2.06 10.75
C TRP A 336 -14.81 -2.45 12.16
N TRP A 337 -15.17 -1.50 13.04
CA TRP A 337 -15.65 -1.86 14.38
C TRP A 337 -16.87 -2.78 14.35
N THR A 338 -17.86 -2.52 13.49
CA THR A 338 -19.05 -3.38 13.35
C THR A 338 -18.74 -4.76 12.73
N GLN A 339 -17.72 -4.88 11.89
CA GLN A 339 -17.27 -6.19 11.40
C GLN A 339 -16.48 -6.98 12.45
N LEU A 340 -15.78 -6.31 13.36
CA LEU A 340 -15.00 -6.96 14.44
C LEU A 340 -15.82 -7.25 15.71
N GLU A 341 -16.94 -6.55 15.93
CA GLU A 341 -17.81 -6.68 17.10
C GLU A 341 -18.26 -8.11 17.45
N PRO A 342 -18.68 -8.96 16.50
CA PRO A 342 -19.00 -10.37 16.80
C PRO A 342 -17.79 -11.17 17.28
N HIS A 343 -16.58 -10.69 16.99
CA HIS A 343 -15.31 -11.39 17.15
C HIS A 343 -14.43 -10.83 18.27
N PHE A 344 -14.81 -9.76 18.98
CA PHE A 344 -14.01 -9.27 20.12
C PHE A 344 -13.75 -10.36 21.16
N SER A 345 -12.51 -10.41 21.64
CA SER A 345 -12.08 -11.27 22.74
C SER A 345 -12.88 -10.94 24.02
N LYS A 346 -13.00 -11.91 24.92
CA LYS A 346 -13.72 -11.73 26.19
C LYS A 346 -13.11 -10.61 27.07
N ALA A 347 -11.81 -10.34 26.93
CA ALA A 347 -11.14 -9.26 27.65
C ALA A 347 -11.40 -7.89 27.01
N TYR A 348 -11.38 -7.82 25.68
CA TYR A 348 -11.48 -6.56 24.94
C TYR A 348 -12.91 -6.08 24.70
N ARG A 349 -13.90 -6.97 24.74
CA ARG A 349 -15.30 -6.68 24.35
C ARG A 349 -15.87 -5.39 24.91
N GLU A 350 -15.71 -5.10 26.21
CA GLU A 350 -16.25 -3.87 26.81
C GLU A 350 -15.62 -2.60 26.21
N GLU A 351 -14.37 -2.65 25.74
CA GLU A 351 -13.69 -1.56 25.05
C GLU A 351 -14.10 -1.46 23.58
N GLY A 352 -14.10 -2.58 22.87
CA GLY A 352 -14.52 -2.68 21.47
C GLY A 352 -15.98 -2.26 21.25
N ASP A 353 -16.91 -2.72 22.10
CA ASP A 353 -18.33 -2.34 22.04
C ASP A 353 -18.49 -0.81 22.22
N ARG A 354 -17.67 -0.19 23.07
CA ARG A 354 -17.62 1.28 23.21
C ARG A 354 -16.99 1.96 22.00
N ALA A 355 -16.01 1.35 21.34
CA ALA A 355 -15.38 1.91 20.14
C ALA A 355 -16.34 1.85 18.93
N GLN A 356 -17.07 0.75 18.78
CA GLN A 356 -18.18 0.62 17.83
C GLN A 356 -19.23 1.71 18.06
N GLN A 357 -19.73 1.87 19.29
CA GLN A 357 -20.75 2.89 19.57
C GLN A 357 -20.23 4.32 19.27
N ARG A 358 -18.97 4.65 19.61
CA ARG A 358 -18.36 5.95 19.30
C ARG A 358 -18.25 6.20 17.79
N SER A 359 -17.77 5.23 17.03
CA SER A 359 -17.63 5.32 15.57
C SER A 359 -18.98 5.42 14.86
N ARG A 360 -19.99 4.70 15.36
CA ARG A 360 -21.39 4.78 14.90
C ARG A 360 -21.97 6.19 15.08
N ASP A 361 -21.82 6.76 16.27
CA ASP A 361 -22.35 8.11 16.54
C ASP A 361 -21.55 9.19 15.78
N ARG A 362 -20.25 8.97 15.56
CA ARG A 362 -19.42 9.79 14.65
C ARG A 362 -19.95 9.72 13.22
N LEU A 363 -20.24 8.54 12.67
CA LEU A 363 -20.75 8.38 11.31
C LEU A 363 -22.06 9.13 11.08
N ILE A 364 -22.97 9.12 12.07
CA ILE A 364 -24.21 9.89 12.02
C ILE A 364 -23.89 11.40 11.95
N ALA A 365 -23.04 11.90 12.85
CA ALA A 365 -22.67 13.31 12.92
C ALA A 365 -21.95 13.81 11.65
N GLU A 366 -20.97 13.06 11.15
CA GLU A 366 -20.20 13.44 9.95
C GLU A 366 -21.02 13.31 8.66
N THR A 367 -21.99 12.39 8.60
CA THR A 367 -22.94 12.31 7.47
C THR A 367 -23.87 13.54 7.45
N GLU A 368 -24.37 13.98 8.60
CA GLU A 368 -25.08 15.26 8.70
C GLU A 368 -24.21 16.47 8.35
N ALA A 369 -22.95 16.49 8.81
CA ALA A 369 -22.01 17.57 8.55
C ALA A 369 -21.67 17.67 7.05
N LEU A 370 -21.42 16.54 6.39
CA LEU A 370 -21.23 16.47 4.94
C LEU A 370 -22.46 16.99 4.18
N GLY A 371 -23.68 16.60 4.59
CA GLY A 371 -24.91 17.12 3.99
C GLY A 371 -25.00 18.65 4.05
N LYS A 372 -24.79 19.22 5.25
CA LYS A 372 -24.75 20.68 5.47
C LYS A 372 -23.65 21.34 4.62
N LYS A 373 -22.49 20.70 4.48
CA LYS A 373 -21.34 21.23 3.73
C LYS A 373 -21.53 21.22 2.22
N LEU A 374 -22.14 20.17 1.68
CA LEU A 374 -22.50 20.08 0.26
C LEU A 374 -23.49 21.20 -0.11
N ASP A 375 -24.43 21.52 0.77
CA ASP A 375 -25.39 22.61 0.55
C ASP A 375 -24.76 24.01 0.66
N GLU A 376 -23.72 24.21 1.47
CA GLU A 376 -22.90 25.43 1.40
C GLU A 376 -22.23 25.57 0.04
N ILE A 377 -21.58 24.51 -0.45
CA ILE A 377 -20.87 24.49 -1.74
C ILE A 377 -21.85 24.77 -2.89
N ARG A 378 -23.02 24.13 -2.90
CA ARG A 378 -24.08 24.33 -3.91
C ARG A 378 -24.66 25.75 -3.92
N ARG A 379 -24.65 26.46 -2.78
CA ARG A 379 -25.11 27.86 -2.67
C ARG A 379 -24.02 28.88 -3.04
N GLY A 380 -22.78 28.44 -3.22
CA GLY A 380 -21.64 29.27 -3.64
C GLY A 380 -21.23 29.08 -5.10
N GLN A 381 -22.09 28.44 -5.91
CA GLN A 381 -21.92 28.18 -7.35
C GLN A 381 -22.98 28.92 -8.17
#